data_AF-A0A3B0A920-F1
#
_entry.id   AF-A0A3B0A920-F1
#
_cell.length_a   1.000
_cell.length_b   1.000
_cell.length_c   1.000
_cell.angle_alpha   90.00
_cell.angle_beta   90.00
_cell.angle_gamma   90.00
#
_symmetry.space_group_name_H-M   'P 1'
#
loop_
_entity.id
_entity.type
_entity.pdbx_description
1 polymer ?
#
loop_
_entity_poly.entity_id
_entity_poly.type
_entity_poly.pdbx_seq_one_letter_code
_entity_poly.pdbx_strand_id
1 'polypeptide(L)' 'MSESGTSLASALFVAVDALIEGRVLLPPPGERRRLRVAHGLAPDDVARALLVPKDAVESWEAGLAEPEPPQ' A
#
# COMPACT_ATOMS: atom_id res chain seq x y z
N MET A 1 -35.20 -8.07 -23.99
CA MET A 1 -33.77 -8.34 -23.76
C MET A 1 -33.53 -8.27 -22.26
N SER A 2 -33.81 -9.36 -21.56
CA SER A 2 -33.69 -9.44 -20.10
C SER A 2 -32.23 -9.69 -19.72
N GLU A 3 -31.49 -8.62 -19.43
CA GLU A 3 -30.28 -8.73 -18.63
C GLU A 3 -30.64 -8.54 -17.16
N SER A 4 -31.27 -9.55 -16.57
CA SER A 4 -31.25 -9.71 -15.10
C SER A 4 -29.89 -10.30 -14.74
N GLY A 5 -28.85 -9.47 -14.80
CA GLY A 5 -27.49 -9.92 -15.06
C GLY A 5 -26.45 -9.52 -14.02
N THR A 6 -26.80 -9.29 -12.76
CA THR A 6 -25.75 -9.37 -11.72
C THR A 6 -25.62 -10.84 -11.35
N SER A 7 -24.70 -11.55 -12.02
CA SER A 7 -24.36 -12.90 -11.59
C SER A 7 -23.85 -12.85 -10.14
N LEU A 8 -24.10 -13.90 -9.37
CA LEU A 8 -23.63 -13.98 -7.98
C LEU A 8 -22.09 -13.85 -7.90
N ALA A 9 -21.38 -14.27 -8.95
CA ALA A 9 -19.95 -14.06 -9.07
C ALA A 9 -19.59 -12.56 -9.19
N SER A 10 -20.34 -11.79 -10.00
CA SER A 10 -20.15 -10.34 -10.13
C SER A 10 -20.42 -9.61 -8.80
N ALA A 11 -21.47 -9.99 -8.06
CA ALA A 11 -21.75 -9.43 -6.74
C ALA A 11 -20.66 -9.76 -5.71
N LEU A 12 -20.04 -10.95 -5.78
CA LEU A 12 -18.94 -11.33 -4.90
C LEU A 12 -17.70 -10.46 -5.15
N PHE A 13 -17.36 -10.18 -6.40
CA PHE A 13 -16.23 -9.31 -6.74
C PHE A 13 -16.47 -7.87 -6.25
N VAL A 14 -17.67 -7.32 -6.44
CA VAL A 14 -18.03 -6.00 -5.88
C VAL A 14 -17.90 -5.97 -4.36
N ALA A 15 -18.28 -7.04 -3.66
CA ALA A 15 -18.11 -7.14 -2.21
C ALA A 15 -16.63 -7.23 -1.77
N VAL A 16 -15.78 -7.87 -2.59
CA VAL A 16 -14.33 -7.90 -2.38
C VAL A 16 -13.70 -6.53 -2.62
N ASP A 17 -14.09 -5.84 -3.70
CA ASP A 17 -13.61 -4.49 -3.99
C ASP A 17 -13.96 -3.52 -2.85
N ALA A 18 -15.22 -3.54 -2.39
CA ALA A 18 -15.67 -2.74 -1.24
C ALA A 18 -14.91 -3.07 0.06
N LEU A 19 -14.50 -4.33 0.25
CA LEU A 19 -13.70 -4.75 1.41
C LEU A 19 -12.26 -4.18 1.35
N ILE A 20 -11.72 -4.01 0.15
CA ILE A 20 -10.36 -3.51 -0.08
C ILE A 20 -10.33 -1.98 -0.02
N GLU A 21 -11.32 -1.28 -0.59
CA GLU A 21 -11.41 0.19 -0.63
C GLU A 21 -11.29 0.85 0.76
N GLY A 22 -11.78 0.20 1.82
CA GLY A 22 -11.71 0.72 3.19
C GLY A 22 -10.39 0.48 3.92
N ARG A 23 -9.38 -0.13 3.28
CA ARG A 23 -8.12 -0.52 3.94
C ARG A 23 -7.02 0.48 3.59
N VAL A 24 -6.35 1.01 4.62
CA VAL A 24 -5.08 1.70 4.42
C VAL A 24 -4.07 0.67 3.90
N LEU A 25 -3.74 0.73 2.61
CA LEU A 25 -2.84 -0.23 1.96
C LEU A 25 -1.42 -0.18 2.53
N LEU A 26 -1.02 0.98 3.07
CA LEU A 26 0.29 1.18 3.65
C LEU A 26 0.18 1.34 5.18
N PRO A 27 1.01 0.64 5.97
CA PRO A 27 1.04 0.85 7.41
C PRO A 27 1.33 2.32 7.75
N PRO A 28 0.89 2.85 8.90
CA PRO A 28 1.22 4.21 9.33
C PRO A 28 2.73 4.48 9.33
N PRO A 29 3.20 5.74 9.24
CA PRO A 29 4.62 6.06 9.12
C PRO A 29 5.53 5.35 10.15
N GLY A 30 5.19 5.42 11.43
CA GLY A 30 5.97 4.75 12.48
C GLY A 30 5.98 3.22 12.38
N GLU A 31 4.92 2.63 11.83
CA GLU A 31 4.80 1.19 11.62
C GLU A 31 5.73 0.69 10.50
N ARG A 32 5.89 1.49 9.44
CA ARG A 32 6.84 1.21 8.34
C ARG A 32 8.27 1.05 8.89
N ARG A 33 8.71 2.02 9.70
CA ARG A 33 10.01 1.97 10.39
C ARG A 33 10.13 0.77 11.30
N ARG A 34 9.10 0.48 12.11
CA ARG A 34 9.10 -0.65 13.04
C ARG A 34 9.33 -1.97 12.31
N LEU A 35 8.61 -2.20 11.21
CA LEU A 35 8.74 -3.41 10.39
C LEU A 35 10.13 -3.51 9.76
N ARG A 36 10.65 -2.42 9.17
CA ARG A 36 12.00 -2.41 8.60
C ARG A 36 13.05 -2.82 9.64
N VAL A 37 12.99 -2.24 10.84
CA VAL A 37 13.92 -2.55 11.94
C VAL A 37 13.74 -3.99 12.44
N ALA A 38 12.51 -4.47 12.57
CA ALA A 38 12.24 -5.85 13.00
C ALA A 38 12.84 -6.91 12.06
N HIS A 39 13.02 -6.57 10.78
CA HIS A 39 13.68 -7.40 9.78
C HIS A 39 15.19 -7.12 9.62
N GLY A 40 15.78 -6.25 10.46
CA GLY A 40 17.21 -5.94 10.43
C GLY A 40 17.67 -5.15 9.20
N LEU A 41 16.75 -4.45 8.52
CA LEU A 41 17.05 -3.70 7.30
C LEU A 41 17.47 -2.26 7.61
N ALA A 42 18.55 -1.79 6.98
CA ALA A 42 18.87 -0.37 6.96
C ALA A 42 17.95 0.37 5.98
N PRO A 43 17.73 1.70 6.13
CA PRO A 43 17.00 2.49 5.14
C PRO A 43 17.58 2.31 3.72
N ASP A 44 18.91 2.23 3.61
CA ASP A 44 19.64 2.01 2.36
C ASP A 44 19.27 0.68 1.67
N ASP A 45 18.97 -0.37 2.42
CA ASP A 45 18.60 -1.67 1.84
C ASP A 45 17.24 -1.59 1.15
N VAL A 46 16.29 -0.91 1.79
CA VAL A 46 14.95 -0.65 1.23
C VAL A 46 15.05 0.31 0.04
N ALA A 47 15.82 1.38 0.17
CA ALA A 47 16.04 2.36 -0.88
C ALA A 47 16.61 1.72 -2.16
N ARG A 48 17.61 0.83 -1.98
CA ARG A 48 18.21 0.06 -3.08
C ARG A 48 17.20 -0.87 -3.76
N ALA A 49 16.37 -1.55 -2.98
CA ALA A 49 15.35 -2.46 -3.52
C ALA A 49 14.27 -1.72 -4.33
N LEU A 50 13.93 -0.50 -3.93
CA LEU A 50 12.91 0.33 -4.57
C LEU A 50 13.46 1.30 -5.63
N LEU A 51 14.78 1.34 -5.83
CA LEU A 51 15.46 2.28 -6.73
C LEU A 51 15.16 3.75 -6.43
N VAL A 52 15.03 4.09 -5.14
CA VAL A 52 14.82 5.46 -4.66
C VAL A 52 16.00 5.92 -3.81
N PRO A 53 16.19 7.22 -3.59
CA PRO A 53 17.21 7.69 -2.67
C PRO A 53 16.81 7.38 -1.21
N LYS A 54 17.82 7.28 -0.33
CA LYS A 54 17.63 6.94 1.09
C LYS A 54 16.70 7.90 1.82
N ASP A 55 16.85 9.20 1.57
CA ASP A 55 16.06 10.27 2.20
C ASP A 55 14.56 10.16 1.89
N ALA A 56 14.18 9.60 0.74
CA ALA A 56 12.81 9.31 0.37
C ALA A 56 12.20 8.24 1.30
N VAL A 57 12.96 7.18 1.63
CA VAL A 57 12.53 6.15 2.59
C VAL A 57 12.40 6.75 3.99
N GLU A 58 13.37 7.56 4.42
CA GLU A 58 13.33 8.21 5.74
C GLU A 58 12.16 9.20 5.86
N SER A 59 11.91 10.00 4.82
CA SER A 59 10.78 10.93 4.75
C SER A 59 9.44 10.19 4.75
N TRP A 60 9.36 9.08 4.02
CA TRP A 60 8.17 8.22 3.99
C TRP A 60 7.87 7.55 5.34
N GLU A 61 8.90 7.12 6.06
CA GLU A 61 8.77 6.57 7.42
C GLU A 61 8.47 7.65 8.47
N ALA A 62 8.84 8.89 8.21
CA ALA A 62 8.51 10.04 9.06
C ALA A 62 7.13 10.64 8.74
N GLY A 63 6.47 10.20 7.66
CA GLY A 63 5.20 10.78 7.19
C GLY A 63 5.36 12.15 6.55
N LEU A 64 6.59 12.50 6.14
CA LEU A 64 6.94 13.73 5.42
C LEU A 64 6.77 13.56 3.90
N ALA A 65 6.67 12.32 3.42
CA ALA A 65 6.38 11.98 2.03
C ALA A 65 5.34 10.85 1.98
N GLU A 66 4.36 10.96 1.09
CA GLU A 66 3.45 9.89 0.74
C GLU A 66 3.64 9.50 -0.73
N PRO A 67 3.45 8.23 -1.10
CA PRO A 67 3.45 7.85 -2.50
C PRO A 67 2.23 8.46 -3.18
N GLU A 68 2.49 9.29 -4.18
CA GLU A 68 1.44 9.80 -5.06
C GLU A 68 0.77 8.64 -5.81
N PRO A 69 -0.56 8.64 -5.95
CA PRO A 69 -1.24 7.71 -6.84
C PRO A 69 -0.67 7.84 -8.27
N PRO A 70 -0.50 6.74 -9.02
CA PRO A 70 -0.16 6.83 -10.43
C PRO A 70 -1.23 7.64 -11.19
N GLN A 71 -0.78 8.53 -12.07
CA GLN A 71 -1.62 9.30 -13.02
C GLN A 71 -2.09 8.41 -14.17
#